data_AF-A0A926E5C4-F1
#
_entry.id   AF-A0A926E5C4-F1
#
_cell.length_a   1.000
_cell.length_b   1.000
_cell.length_c   1.000
_cell.angle_alpha   90.00
_cell.angle_beta   90.00
_cell.angle_gamma   90.00
#
_symmetry.space_group_name_H-M   'P 1'
#
loop_
_entity.id
_entity.type
_entity.pdbx_description
1 polymer ?
#
loop_
_entity_poly.entity_id
_entity_poly.type
_entity_poly.pdbx_seq_one_letter_code
_entity_poly.pdbx_strand_id
1 'polypeptide(L)' 'MRGTLDQHLCLTDLLDQDLTSYEYFHSLPREIQQKIIQEDIGSFEEMQDFVAGLR' A
#
# COMPACT_ATOMS: atom_id res chain seq x y z
N MET A 1 28.66 -20.49 24.50
CA MET A 1 28.45 -19.05 24.25
C MET A 1 27.84 -18.87 22.87
N ARG A 2 26.74 -18.12 22.78
CA ARG A 2 25.93 -17.83 21.58
C ARG A 2 26.53 -16.71 20.71
N GLY A 3 26.09 -16.64 19.46
CA GLY A 3 26.13 -15.45 18.58
C GLY A 3 26.88 -15.72 17.27
N THR A 4 26.38 -15.46 16.06
CA THR A 4 25.31 -14.54 15.64
C THR A 4 24.82 -14.97 14.24
N LEU A 5 23.56 -15.41 14.13
CA LEU A 5 22.79 -15.29 12.88
C LEU A 5 22.39 -13.82 12.78
N ASP A 6 23.13 -13.04 12.00
CA ASP A 6 22.71 -11.70 11.59
C ASP A 6 22.48 -11.70 10.08
N GLN A 7 21.63 -12.63 9.64
CA GLN A 7 20.88 -12.44 8.40
C GLN A 7 19.71 -11.52 8.73
N HIS A 8 20.02 -10.26 9.07
CA HIS A 8 19.06 -9.16 8.97
C HIS A 8 18.83 -8.87 7.48
N LEU A 9 18.27 -9.86 6.77
CA LEU A 9 17.38 -9.60 5.67
C LEU A 9 16.22 -8.85 6.30
N CYS A 10 16.31 -7.53 6.32
CA CYS A 10 15.17 -6.69 6.68
C CYS A 10 14.02 -7.19 5.83
N LEU A 11 13.04 -7.84 6.46
CA LEU A 11 11.91 -8.47 5.77
C LEU A 11 11.20 -7.49 4.83
N THR A 12 11.35 -6.19 5.08
CA THR A 12 10.92 -5.07 4.23
C THR A 12 11.58 -5.06 2.85
N ASP A 13 12.87 -5.39 2.71
CA ASP A 13 13.61 -5.41 1.44
C ASP A 13 13.20 -6.60 0.56
N LEU A 14 12.75 -7.70 1.18
CA LEU A 14 12.18 -8.87 0.49
C LEU A 14 10.67 -8.72 0.20
N LEU A 15 10.01 -7.74 0.85
CA LEU A 15 8.59 -7.41 0.72
C LEU A 15 8.38 -6.10 -0.05
N ASP A 16 9.38 -5.62 -0.77
CA ASP A 16 9.25 -4.59 -1.81
C ASP A 16 8.61 -5.22 -3.08
N GLN A 17 7.50 -5.93 -2.88
CA GLN A 17 6.59 -6.22 -3.98
C GLN A 17 5.75 -4.96 -4.10
N ASP A 18 6.06 -4.14 -5.11
CA ASP A 18 5.25 -2.98 -5.48
C ASP A 18 3.77 -3.39 -5.47
N LEU A 19 3.02 -2.91 -4.48
CA LEU A 19 1.57 -3.13 -4.45
C LEU A 19 1.00 -2.52 -5.71
N THR A 20 0.32 -3.33 -6.50
CA THR A 20 -0.33 -2.82 -7.71
C THR A 20 -1.48 -1.89 -7.31
N SER A 21 -1.82 -0.95 -8.20
CA SER A 21 -2.95 -0.04 -7.99
C SER A 21 -4.26 -0.76 -7.68
N TYR A 22 -4.44 -1.94 -8.29
CA TYR A 22 -5.55 -2.84 -8.03
C TYR A 22 -5.55 -3.39 -6.61
N GLU A 23 -4.43 -3.94 -6.15
CA GLU A 23 -4.31 -4.49 -4.79
C GLU A 23 -4.48 -3.41 -3.73
N TYR A 24 -3.88 -2.23 -3.96
CA TYR A 24 -4.05 -1.10 -3.08
C TYR A 24 -5.52 -0.68 -2.99
N PHE A 25 -6.20 -0.47 -4.13
CA PHE A 25 -7.62 -0.12 -4.15
C PHE A 25 -8.48 -1.13 -3.39
N HIS A 26 -8.26 -2.42 -3.63
CA HIS A 26 -9.02 -3.48 -2.97
C HIS A 26 -8.67 -3.67 -1.49
N SER A 27 -7.53 -3.18 -1.04
CA SER A 27 -7.15 -3.14 0.39
C SER A 27 -7.88 -2.04 1.17
N LEU A 28 -8.36 -0.99 0.50
CA LEU A 28 -9.02 0.15 1.15
C LEU A 28 -10.42 -0.21 1.68
N PRO A 29 -10.95 0.51 2.69
CA PRO A 29 -12.33 0.35 3.12
C PRO A 29 -13.31 0.62 1.97
N ARG A 30 -14.45 -0.10 1.96
CA ARG A 30 -15.47 0.04 0.91
C ARG A 30 -15.95 1.48 0.71
N GLU A 31 -16.07 2.24 1.80
CA GLU A 31 -16.48 3.66 1.74
C GLU A 31 -15.49 4.51 0.94
N ILE A 32 -14.19 4.22 1.07
CA ILE A 32 -13.14 4.93 0.34
C ILE A 32 -13.08 4.47 -1.11
N GLN A 33 -13.22 3.17 -1.36
CA GLN A 33 -13.34 2.62 -2.73
C GLN A 33 -14.48 3.29 -3.52
N GLN A 34 -15.65 3.46 -2.89
CA GLN A 34 -16.79 4.12 -3.52
C GLN A 34 -16.51 5.59 -3.83
N LYS A 35 -15.83 6.31 -2.92
CA LYS A 35 -15.44 7.71 -3.16
C LYS A 35 -14.45 7.83 -4.32
N ILE A 36 -13.45 6.95 -4.38
CA ILE A 36 -12.47 6.91 -5.48
C ILE A 36 -13.18 6.68 -6.83
N ILE A 37 -14.16 5.76 -6.88
CA ILE A 37 -14.97 5.55 -8.10
C ILE A 37 -15.83 6.76 -8.43
N GLN A 38 -16.43 7.42 -7.43
CA GLN A 38 -17.29 8.60 -7.65
C GLN A 38 -16.51 9.81 -8.16
N GLU A 39 -15.30 10.01 -7.64
CA GLU A 39 -14.40 11.09 -8.04
C GLU A 39 -13.62 10.75 -9.34
N ASP A 40 -13.90 9.59 -9.96
CA ASP A 40 -13.27 9.09 -11.19
C ASP A 40 -11.73 9.02 -11.11
N ILE A 41 -11.20 8.64 -9.94
CA ILE A 41 -9.76 8.55 -9.69
C ILE A 41 -9.23 7.28 -10.37
N GLY A 42 -8.56 7.45 -11.51
CA GLY A 42 -8.04 6.37 -12.34
C GLY A 42 -6.56 6.03 -12.11
N SER A 43 -5.79 6.91 -11.49
CA SER A 43 -4.35 6.73 -11.30
C SER A 43 -3.99 6.29 -9.89
N PHE A 44 -2.90 5.53 -9.77
CA PHE A 44 -2.45 5.02 -8.48
C PHE A 44 -2.02 6.12 -7.51
N GLU A 45 -1.24 7.08 -8.02
CA GLU A 45 -0.74 8.22 -7.24
C GLU A 45 -1.88 9.10 -6.71
N GLU A 46 -2.87 9.41 -7.57
CA GLU A 46 -4.07 10.18 -7.19
C GLU A 46 -4.88 9.47 -6.11
N MET A 47 -4.96 8.14 -6.17
CA MET A 47 -5.63 7.33 -5.15
C MET A 47 -4.89 7.38 -3.82
N GLN A 48 -3.56 7.32 -3.84
CA GLN A 48 -2.74 7.41 -2.63
C GLN A 48 -2.84 8.79 -1.98
N ASP A 49 -2.80 9.86 -2.79
CA ASP A 49 -2.95 11.24 -2.32
C ASP A 49 -4.34 11.47 -1.72
N PHE A 50 -5.39 10.99 -2.39
CA PHE A 50 -6.76 11.04 -1.89
C PHE A 50 -6.91 10.33 -0.54
N VAL A 51 -6.36 9.13 -0.40
CA VAL A 51 -6.40 8.37 0.87
C VAL A 51 -5.57 9.07 1.95
N ALA A 52 -4.41 9.63 1.60
CA ALA A 52 -3.57 10.37 2.54
C ALA A 52 -4.26 11.63 3.07
N GLY A 53 -5.01 12.34 2.22
CA GLY A 53 -5.78 13.54 2.58
C GLY A 53 -7.04 13.26 3.42
N LEU A 54 -7.45 12.01 3.58
CA LEU A 54 -8.60 11.61 4.41
C LEU A 54 -8.24 11.33 5.88
N ARG A 55 -6.95 11.36 6.24
CA ARG A 55 -6.47 11.12 7.61
C ARG A 55 -6.59 12.33 8.53
#